data_AF-A0A7J9ADK1-F1
#
_entry.id   AF-A0A7J9ADK1-F1
#
_cell.length_a   1.000
_cell.length_b   1.000
_cell.length_c   1.000
_cell.angle_alpha   90.00
_cell.angle_beta   90.00
_cell.angle_gamma   90.00
#
_symmetry.space_group_name_H-M   'P 1'
#
loop_
_entity.id
_entity.type
_entity.pdbx_description
1 polymer ?
#
loop_
_entity_poly.entity_id
_entity_poly.type
_entity_poly.pdbx_seq_one_letter_code
_entity_poly.pdbx_strand_id
1 'polypeptide(L)'
;NRSAVALAGSLYEILRVERTASLNEIKTAYRSLAKVYHPDANGSSSDGHDFIEIRNAYATLSDPTARAVYDMSLGVRARRVRTRAHPIRRWETDQC
;
A
#
# COMPACT_ATOMS: atom_id res chain seq x y z
N ASN A 1 -19.31 5.35 17.60
CA ASN A 1 -17.89 5.70 17.77
C ASN A 1 -17.07 5.01 16.69
N ARG A 2 -16.93 5.60 15.49
CA ARG A 2 -16.23 4.98 14.34
C ARG A 2 -15.50 6.07 13.57
N SER A 3 -14.57 6.74 14.21
CA SER A 3 -13.81 7.83 13.59
C SER A 3 -12.48 7.28 13.07
N ALA A 4 -12.56 6.37 12.11
CA ALA A 4 -11.42 6.01 11.28
C ALA A 4 -11.18 7.20 10.36
N VAL A 5 -10.16 8.02 10.68
CA VAL A 5 -9.64 9.01 9.74
C VAL A 5 -8.96 8.22 8.62
N ALA A 6 -9.79 7.76 7.68
CA ALA A 6 -9.43 6.98 6.52
C ALA A 6 -8.59 7.87 5.61
N LEU A 7 -7.28 7.63 5.61
CA LEU A 7 -6.42 8.12 4.55
C LEU A 7 -6.67 7.22 3.34
N ALA A 8 -7.68 7.58 2.56
CA ALA A 8 -8.07 6.89 1.34
C ALA A 8 -6.83 6.54 0.51
N GLY A 9 -6.57 5.23 0.34
CA GLY A 9 -5.40 4.72 -0.39
C GLY A 9 -4.14 4.43 0.44
N SER A 10 -4.25 4.28 1.76
CA SER A 10 -3.12 3.86 2.63
C SER A 10 -3.09 2.35 2.88
N LEU A 11 -1.91 1.78 3.14
CA LEU A 11 -1.74 0.35 3.45
C LEU A 11 -2.58 -0.12 4.66
N TYR A 12 -2.84 0.81 5.59
CA TYR A 12 -3.71 0.59 6.74
C TYR A 12 -5.18 0.31 6.34
N GLU A 13 -5.66 0.94 5.28
CA GLU A 13 -7.04 0.77 4.78
C GLU A 13 -7.21 -0.59 4.08
N ILE A 14 -6.19 -1.03 3.33
CA ILE A 14 -6.16 -2.35 2.69
C ILE A 14 -6.29 -3.47 3.75
N LEU A 15 -5.57 -3.31 4.87
CA LEU A 15 -5.64 -4.24 6.01
C LEU A 15 -6.85 -3.97 6.93
N ARG A 16 -7.65 -2.93 6.66
CA ARG A 16 -8.77 -2.47 7.50
C ARG A 16 -8.39 -2.25 8.97
N VAL A 17 -7.20 -1.73 9.21
CA VAL A 17 -6.66 -1.43 10.54
C VAL A 17 -6.45 0.07 10.72
N GLU A 18 -6.42 0.52 11.98
CA GLU A 18 -6.08 1.90 12.28
C GLU A 18 -4.56 2.15 12.15
N ARG A 19 -4.15 3.40 11.91
CA ARG A 19 -2.74 3.80 11.87
C ARG A 19 -2.03 3.63 13.21
N THR A 20 -2.78 3.65 14.31
CA THR A 20 -2.32 3.39 15.68
C THR A 20 -2.26 1.89 15.99
N ALA A 21 -2.73 1.03 15.08
CA ALA A 21 -2.84 -0.40 15.34
C ALA A 21 -1.48 -1.02 15.65
N SER A 22 -1.50 -1.93 16.61
CA SER A 22 -0.31 -2.67 17.03
C SER A 22 0.07 -3.75 16.00
N LEU A 23 1.32 -4.19 16.01
CA LEU A 23 1.78 -5.29 15.13
C LEU A 23 0.92 -6.56 15.28
N ASN A 24 0.40 -6.81 16.49
CA ASN A 24 -0.48 -7.94 16.76
C ASN A 24 -1.84 -7.80 16.05
N GLU A 25 -2.39 -6.59 16.01
CA GLU A 25 -3.64 -6.31 15.29
C GLU A 25 -3.45 -6.43 13.78
N ILE A 26 -2.34 -5.92 13.25
CA ILE A 26 -1.97 -6.05 11.83
C ILE A 26 -1.87 -7.54 11.44
N LYS A 27 -1.21 -8.36 12.26
CA LYS A 27 -1.12 -9.82 12.05
C LYS A 27 -2.49 -10.49 12.09
N THR A 28 -3.34 -10.10 13.04
CA THR A 28 -4.67 -10.67 13.20
C THR A 28 -5.58 -10.31 12.01
N ALA A 29 -5.55 -9.05 11.59
CA ALA A 29 -6.30 -8.56 10.42
C ALA A 29 -5.84 -9.27 9.14
N TYR A 30 -4.53 -9.39 8.92
CA TYR A 30 -3.97 -10.14 7.78
C TYR A 30 -4.48 -11.59 7.76
N ARG A 31 -4.48 -12.28 8.91
CA ARG A 31 -4.97 -13.66 8.99
C ARG A 31 -6.47 -13.79 8.68
N SER A 32 -7.28 -12.84 9.15
CA SER A 32 -8.71 -12.81 8.86
C SER A 32 -8.98 -12.55 7.38
N LEU A 33 -8.30 -11.56 6.79
CA LEU A 33 -8.42 -11.22 5.38
C LEU A 33 -7.88 -12.34 4.48
N ALA A 34 -6.75 -12.94 4.82
CA ALA A 34 -6.17 -14.05 4.05
C ALA A 34 -7.12 -15.24 3.97
N LYS A 35 -7.93 -15.52 5.00
CA LYS A 35 -8.98 -16.56 4.95
C LYS A 35 -10.14 -16.20 4.02
N VAL A 36 -10.52 -14.92 4.00
CA VAL A 36 -11.63 -14.41 3.17
C VAL A 36 -11.23 -14.32 1.71
N TYR A 37 -9.99 -13.93 1.42
CA TYR A 37 -9.48 -13.73 0.06
C TYR A 37 -8.62 -14.90 -0.45
N HIS A 38 -8.60 -16.05 0.24
CA HIS A 38 -7.80 -17.19 -0.17
C HIS A 38 -8.35 -17.79 -1.48
N PRO A 39 -7.52 -18.00 -2.52
CA PRO A 39 -7.97 -18.54 -3.79
C PRO A 39 -8.49 -19.98 -3.68
N ASP A 40 -7.99 -20.75 -2.71
CA ASP A 40 -8.42 -22.13 -2.43
C ASP A 40 -9.85 -22.20 -1.85
N ALA A 41 -10.27 -21.17 -1.11
CA ALA A 41 -11.58 -21.13 -0.47
C ALA A 41 -12.67 -20.58 -1.41
N ASN A 42 -12.29 -19.77 -2.42
CA ASN A 42 -13.23 -18.97 -3.22
C ASN A 42 -13.17 -19.21 -4.73
N GLY A 43 -12.65 -20.37 -5.16
CA GLY A 43 -12.86 -20.93 -6.50
C GLY A 43 -13.08 -19.91 -7.62
N SER A 44 -11.98 -19.42 -8.20
CA SER A 44 -11.94 -18.65 -9.45
C SER A 44 -12.63 -17.27 -9.51
N SER A 45 -13.31 -16.79 -8.45
CA SER A 45 -14.07 -15.52 -8.53
C SER A 45 -13.41 -14.31 -7.87
N SER A 46 -12.42 -14.53 -6.99
CA SER A 46 -11.66 -13.44 -6.39
C SER A 46 -10.43 -13.21 -7.25
N ASP A 47 -10.43 -12.16 -8.06
CA ASP A 47 -9.23 -11.62 -8.68
C ASP A 47 -8.17 -11.52 -7.60
N GLY A 48 -7.11 -12.32 -7.69
CA GLY A 48 -6.05 -12.40 -6.67
C GLY A 48 -5.33 -11.06 -6.40
N HIS A 49 -5.74 -9.99 -7.10
CA HIS A 49 -5.35 -8.62 -6.89
C HIS A 49 -5.56 -8.17 -5.44
N ASP A 50 -6.73 -8.40 -4.84
CA ASP A 50 -7.00 -8.03 -3.44
C ASP A 50 -6.02 -8.71 -2.48
N PHE A 51 -5.75 -10.00 -2.70
CA PHE A 51 -4.80 -10.76 -1.88
C PHE A 51 -3.36 -10.23 -2.01
N ILE A 52 -2.95 -9.86 -3.24
CA ILE A 52 -1.64 -9.26 -3.50
C ILE A 52 -1.52 -7.92 -2.76
N GLU A 53 -2.55 -7.08 -2.79
CA GLU A 53 -2.58 -5.80 -2.08
C GLU A 53 -2.47 -6.00 -0.56
N ILE A 54 -3.27 -6.91 0.00
CA ILE A 54 -3.23 -7.26 1.44
C ILE A 54 -1.84 -7.76 1.85
N ARG A 55 -1.23 -8.62 1.04
CA ARG A 55 0.12 -9.15 1.29
C ARG A 55 1.17 -8.02 1.25
N ASN A 56 1.09 -7.13 0.27
CA ASN A 56 2.03 -6.02 0.13
C ASN A 56 1.92 -5.03 1.29
N ALA A 57 0.69 -4.74 1.72
CA ALA A 57 0.42 -3.92 2.90
C ALA A 57 1.01 -4.56 4.16
N TYR A 58 0.81 -5.86 4.36
CA TYR A 58 1.39 -6.58 5.50
C TYR A 58 2.93 -6.58 5.45
N ALA A 59 3.54 -6.79 4.30
CA ALA A 59 5.00 -6.79 4.17
C ALA A 59 5.63 -5.46 4.64
N THR A 60 4.97 -4.33 4.34
CA THR A 60 5.46 -3.00 4.76
C THR A 60 5.13 -2.69 6.22
N LEU A 61 3.94 -3.04 6.71
CA LEU A 61 3.50 -2.69 8.07
C LEU A 61 3.96 -3.68 9.15
N SER A 62 4.35 -4.90 8.77
CA SER A 62 4.84 -5.92 9.70
C SER A 62 6.23 -5.64 10.25
N ASP A 63 7.06 -4.91 9.47
CA ASP A 63 8.38 -4.49 9.90
C ASP A 63 8.32 -3.06 10.46
N PRO A 64 8.78 -2.82 11.70
CA PRO A 64 8.70 -1.51 12.33
C PRO A 64 9.54 -0.46 11.61
N THR A 65 10.65 -0.85 10.97
CA THR A 65 11.50 0.06 10.21
C THR A 65 10.84 0.45 8.89
N ALA A 66 10.31 -0.51 8.14
CA ALA A 66 9.56 -0.25 6.91
C ALA A 66 8.30 0.58 7.18
N ARG A 67 7.59 0.32 8.30
CA ARG A 67 6.46 1.14 8.75
C ARG A 67 6.89 2.58 9.02
N ALA A 68 7.99 2.79 9.75
CA ALA A 68 8.51 4.13 10.02
C ALA A 68 8.89 4.87 8.72
N VAL A 69 9.50 4.18 7.75
CA VAL A 69 9.80 4.75 6.42
C VAL A 69 8.53 5.11 5.67
N TYR A 70 7.51 4.26 5.70
CA TYR A 70 6.22 4.50 5.07
C TYR A 70 5.49 5.71 5.70
N ASP A 71 5.40 5.75 7.03
CA ASP A 71 4.81 6.88 7.78
C ASP A 71 5.58 8.18 7.54
N MET A 72 6.92 8.13 7.46
CA MET A 72 7.73 9.28 7.07
C MET A 72 7.43 9.72 5.63
N SER A 73 7.30 8.79 4.69
CA SER A 73 6.99 9.11 3.29
C SER A 73 5.62 9.77 3.12
N LEU A 74 4.62 9.37 3.93
CA LEU A 74 3.29 9.97 3.96
C LEU A 74 3.33 11.45 4.35
N GLY A 75 4.20 11.83 5.29
CA GLY A 75 4.41 13.23 5.68
C GLY A 75 5.25 14.05 4.69
N VAL A 76 6.16 13.40 3.95
CA VAL A 76 7.11 14.08 3.03
C VAL A 76 6.51 14.36 1.65
N ARG A 77 5.48 13.61 1.21
CA ARG A 77 4.80 13.84 -0.08
C ARG A 77 4.10 15.21 -0.19
N ALA A 78 3.93 15.94 0.91
CA ALA A 78 3.49 17.34 0.92
C ALA A 78 4.58 18.35 0.46
N ARG A 79 5.84 17.92 0.26
CA ARG A 79 6.93 18.75 -0.28
C ARG A 79 7.49 18.18 -1.58
N ARG A 80 6.66 18.17 -2.62
CA ARG A 80 7.19 18.26 -3.99
C ARG A 80 6.76 19.59 -4.57
N VAL A 81 7.51 20.64 -4.20
CA VAL A 81 7.57 21.87 -5.00
C VAL A 81 7.86 21.40 -6.43
N ARG A 82 6.90 21.61 -7.33
CA ARG A 82 7.08 21.32 -8.75
C ARG A 82 8.01 22.40 -9.31
N THR A 83 9.32 22.24 -9.14
CA THR A 83 10.25 22.91 -10.03
C THR A 83 10.10 22.27 -11.41
N ARG A 84 9.42 23.02 -12.30
CA ARG A 84 9.46 22.80 -13.75
C ARG A 84 10.91 22.80 -14.18
N ALA A 85 11.36 21.71 -14.78
CA ALA A 85 12.35 21.63 -15.87
C ALA A 85 12.86 20.19 -15.90
N HIS A 86 12.72 19.50 -17.03
CA HIS A 86 13.82 19.30 -17.97
C HIS A 86 13.27 18.62 -19.24
N PRO A 87 13.84 18.92 -20.41
CA PRO A 87 13.17 18.87 -21.70
C PRO A 87 13.09 17.47 -22.32
N ILE A 88 12.12 17.38 -23.23
CA ILE A 88 11.88 16.32 -24.20
C ILE A 88 13.17 15.74 -24.80
N ARG A 89 13.35 14.42 -24.67
CA ARG A 89 14.31 13.68 -25.48
C ARG A 89 13.73 13.57 -26.89
N ARG A 90 14.23 14.41 -27.79
CA ARG A 90 14.04 14.32 -29.24
C ARG A 90 14.77 13.06 -29.72
N TRP A 91 14.05 12.10 -30.29
CA TRP A 91 14.67 10.94 -30.92
C TRP A 91 15.26 11.39 -32.25
N GLU A 92 16.58 11.33 -32.33
CA GLU A 92 17.39 11.57 -33.52
C GLU A 92 17.57 10.21 -34.19
N THR A 93 16.68 9.87 -35.11
CA THR A 93 16.93 8.80 -36.07
C THR A 93 17.69 9.41 -37.25
N ASP A 94 19.02 9.36 -37.14
CA ASP A 94 19.93 9.36 -38.27
C ASP A 94 20.54 7.95 -38.31
N GLN A 95 20.07 7.11 -39.23
CA GLN A 95 20.79 5.94 -39.74
C GLN A 95 20.31 5.64 -41.17
N CYS A 96 21.20 5.97 -42.13
CA CYS A 96 21.36 5.51 -43.52
C CYS A 96 20.12 5.30 -44.40
#